data_AF-A0AAN6HED5-F1
#
_entry.id   AF-A0AAN6HED5-F1
#
_cell.length_a   1.000
_cell.length_b   1.000
_cell.length_c   1.000
_cell.angle_alpha   90.00
_cell.angle_beta   90.00
_cell.angle_gamma   90.00
#
_symmetry.space_group_name_H-M   'P 1'
#
loop_
_entity.id
_entity.type
_entity.pdbx_description
1 polymer ?
#
loop_
_entity_poly.entity_id
_entity_poly.type
_entity_poly.pdbx_seq_one_letter_code
_entity_poly.pdbx_strand_id
1 'polypeptide(L)'
;MHISLSLLCTAALAAAHGYVETATIGGQTYQFYNPYQDPYMNPLPKRISRAIPGNGPVEDVTSIDMQCNGYTAGGIKGSQPAALHAEAAAGSTVNLKWTLWPDSHVGPVLTYMARCPDSGCDAWMPGTEKVWFKIQEAGRDGTSNNWASSVIMKAGNSGVNYTIPQCIKPGYYLVRHETIALHSAYGYPGAQFYPGCHQLKVTGSGSTTPSNLVAFPGAYASSDPGVTYNAYQAATYKIPGPAVFKC
;
A
#
# COMPACT_ATOMS: atom_id res chain seq x y z
N MET A 1 -33.48 34.13 -35.14
CA MET A 1 -33.43 32.77 -34.56
C MET A 1 -31.99 32.49 -34.20
N HIS A 2 -31.55 32.83 -32.99
CA HIS A 2 -30.18 32.60 -32.53
C HIS A 2 -30.15 31.36 -31.65
N ILE A 3 -29.56 30.30 -32.20
CA ILE A 3 -29.32 29.04 -31.49
C ILE A 3 -28.14 29.29 -30.54
N SER A 4 -28.42 29.37 -29.24
CA SER A 4 -27.38 29.40 -28.21
C SER A 4 -26.88 27.98 -27.98
N LEU A 5 -25.66 27.70 -28.39
CA LEU A 5 -24.98 26.42 -28.19
C LEU A 5 -24.39 26.38 -26.78
N SER A 6 -25.07 25.73 -25.84
CA SER A 6 -24.57 25.50 -24.49
C SER A 6 -23.45 24.46 -24.53
N LEU A 7 -22.20 24.90 -24.34
CA LEU A 7 -21.05 24.03 -24.15
C LEU A 7 -21.15 23.35 -22.78
N LEU A 8 -21.52 22.07 -22.72
CA LEU A 8 -21.35 21.26 -21.51
C LEU A 8 -19.86 21.01 -21.31
N CYS A 9 -19.24 21.75 -20.39
CA CYS A 9 -17.89 21.49 -19.92
C CYS A 9 -17.96 20.32 -18.93
N THR A 10 -17.72 19.09 -19.39
CA THR A 10 -17.49 17.95 -18.50
C THR A 10 -16.11 18.12 -17.87
N ALA A 11 -16.06 18.66 -16.65
CA ALA A 11 -14.83 18.66 -15.86
C ALA A 11 -14.43 17.20 -15.59
N ALA A 12 -13.46 16.69 -16.34
CA ALA A 12 -12.80 15.44 -15.98
C ALA A 12 -12.05 15.69 -14.66
N LEU A 13 -12.55 15.12 -13.57
CA LEU A 13 -11.76 15.02 -12.34
C LEU A 13 -10.56 14.12 -12.67
N ALA A 14 -9.41 14.73 -12.97
CA ALA A 14 -8.15 14.01 -12.96
C ALA A 14 -7.87 13.61 -11.50
N ALA A 15 -8.07 12.34 -11.17
CA ALA A 15 -7.60 11.80 -9.90
C ALA A 15 -6.08 11.91 -9.91
N ALA A 16 -5.54 12.83 -9.11
CA ALA A 16 -4.09 13.09 -9.09
C ALA A 16 -3.32 12.02 -8.31
N HIS A 17 -3.97 11.32 -7.38
CA HIS A 17 -3.37 10.34 -6.47
C HIS A 17 -4.44 9.33 -6.00
N GLY A 18 -4.04 8.28 -5.28
CA GLY A 18 -4.96 7.22 -4.85
C GLY A 18 -4.61 6.50 -3.55
N TYR A 19 -5.52 5.62 -3.13
CA TYR A 19 -5.40 4.73 -1.97
C TYR A 19 -6.18 3.43 -2.21
N VAL A 20 -6.00 2.43 -1.34
CA VAL A 20 -6.81 1.19 -1.37
C VAL A 20 -8.21 1.51 -0.83
N GLU A 21 -9.23 1.35 -1.67
CA GLU A 21 -10.62 1.66 -1.35
C GLU A 21 -11.33 0.46 -0.70
N THR A 22 -11.14 -0.74 -1.24
CA THR A 22 -11.75 -1.97 -0.72
C THR A 22 -10.78 -3.14 -0.83
N ALA A 23 -11.04 -4.20 -0.08
CA ALA A 23 -10.38 -5.48 -0.27
C ALA A 23 -11.36 -6.65 -0.23
N THR A 24 -11.07 -7.69 -0.98
CA THR A 24 -11.74 -8.99 -0.84
C THR A 24 -10.80 -9.94 -0.11
N ILE A 25 -11.18 -10.34 1.10
CA ILE A 25 -10.37 -11.16 2.02
C ILE A 25 -11.27 -12.28 2.57
N GLY A 26 -10.83 -13.54 2.48
CA GLY A 26 -11.64 -14.67 2.99
C GLY A 26 -13.02 -14.77 2.33
N GLY A 27 -13.16 -14.32 1.08
CA GLY A 27 -14.44 -14.27 0.36
C GLY A 27 -15.37 -13.12 0.74
N GLN A 28 -14.95 -12.22 1.65
CA GLN A 28 -15.73 -11.07 2.09
C GLN A 28 -15.12 -9.75 1.59
N THR A 29 -15.98 -8.81 1.20
CA THR A 29 -15.56 -7.45 0.82
C THR A 29 -15.51 -6.56 2.05
N TYR A 30 -14.37 -5.93 2.27
CA TYR A 30 -14.13 -4.97 3.34
C TYR A 30 -13.91 -3.59 2.74
N GLN A 31 -14.71 -2.63 3.19
CA GLN A 31 -14.45 -1.21 2.94
C GLN A 31 -13.25 -0.77 3.78
N PHE A 32 -12.22 -0.25 3.13
CA PHE A 32 -11.06 0.33 3.81
C PHE A 32 -11.40 1.75 4.28
N TYR A 33 -10.55 2.27 5.15
CA TYR A 33 -10.63 3.62 5.68
C TYR A 33 -10.71 4.61 4.53
N ASN A 34 -11.75 5.43 4.54
CA ASN A 34 -11.93 6.49 3.56
C ASN A 34 -11.54 7.83 4.19
N PRO A 35 -10.38 8.42 3.82
CA PRO A 35 -9.92 9.67 4.42
C PRO A 35 -10.82 10.87 4.12
N TYR A 36 -11.72 10.76 3.13
CA TYR A 36 -12.63 11.82 2.71
C TYR A 36 -14.07 11.61 3.20
N GLN A 37 -14.35 10.51 3.91
CA GLN A 37 -15.68 10.21 4.45
C GLN A 37 -15.64 9.89 5.94
N ASP A 38 -14.78 8.94 6.35
CA ASP A 38 -14.77 8.40 7.72
C ASP A 38 -14.58 9.49 8.79
N PRO A 39 -13.67 10.48 8.66
CA PRO A 39 -13.53 11.58 9.63
C PRO A 39 -14.79 12.40 9.90
N TYR A 40 -15.74 12.40 8.96
CA TYR A 40 -16.94 13.22 9.00
C TYR A 40 -18.20 12.43 9.41
N MET A 41 -18.04 11.14 9.75
CA MET A 41 -19.14 10.27 10.15
C MET A 41 -19.29 10.18 11.67
N ASN A 42 -20.54 10.04 12.14
CA ASN A 42 -20.86 9.79 13.54
C ASN A 42 -21.95 8.70 13.66
N PRO A 43 -21.67 7.53 14.27
CA PRO A 43 -20.39 7.14 14.87
C PRO A 43 -19.28 6.90 13.84
N LEU A 44 -18.02 6.99 14.29
CA LEU A 44 -16.85 6.67 13.45
C LEU A 44 -16.92 5.21 12.99
N PRO A 45 -16.82 4.91 11.68
CA PRO A 45 -16.79 3.55 11.19
C PRO A 45 -15.60 2.76 11.72
N LYS A 46 -15.83 1.53 12.17
CA LYS A 46 -14.74 0.59 12.48
C LYS A 46 -14.25 -0.07 11.20
N ARG A 47 -12.94 -0.02 10.95
CA ARG A 47 -12.29 -0.54 9.74
C ARG A 47 -11.26 -1.62 10.09
N ILE A 48 -10.90 -2.44 9.10
CA ILE A 48 -9.75 -3.34 9.19
C ILE A 48 -8.45 -2.68 8.74
N SER A 49 -8.54 -1.61 7.96
CA SER A 49 -7.39 -0.83 7.53
C SER A 49 -7.15 0.34 8.47
N ARG A 50 -5.87 0.67 8.64
CA ARG A 50 -5.47 1.82 9.45
C ARG A 50 -5.82 3.12 8.74
N ALA A 51 -5.98 4.17 9.53
CA ALA A 51 -6.28 5.51 9.01
C ALA A 51 -5.11 6.05 8.19
N ILE A 52 -5.42 6.77 7.11
CA ILE A 52 -4.45 7.49 6.27
C ILE A 52 -4.90 8.96 6.18
N PRO A 53 -3.98 9.94 5.99
CA PRO A 53 -4.34 11.35 5.99
C PRO A 53 -5.12 11.80 4.74
N GLY A 54 -5.05 11.02 3.66
CA GLY A 54 -5.56 11.37 2.34
C GLY A 54 -4.98 10.43 1.29
N ASN A 55 -5.03 10.86 0.03
CA ASN A 55 -4.43 10.16 -1.10
C ASN A 55 -2.98 10.61 -1.41
N GLY A 56 -2.39 11.49 -0.61
CA GLY A 56 -1.04 12.03 -0.85
C GLY A 56 0.09 11.03 -0.54
N PRO A 57 1.31 11.30 -1.03
CA PRO A 57 2.47 10.44 -0.82
C PRO A 57 3.17 10.72 0.51
N VAL A 58 3.96 9.74 0.94
CA VAL A 58 5.12 9.95 1.82
C VAL A 58 6.36 10.04 0.94
N GLU A 59 7.26 11.00 1.17
CA GLU A 59 8.46 11.21 0.33
C GLU A 59 9.78 11.05 1.10
N ASP A 60 9.73 11.04 2.43
CA ASP A 60 10.90 10.87 3.30
C ASP A 60 11.01 9.41 3.78
N VAL A 61 11.98 8.67 3.25
CA VAL A 61 12.22 7.26 3.61
C VAL A 61 12.63 7.06 5.08
N THR A 62 13.02 8.13 5.77
CA THR A 62 13.40 8.10 7.18
C THR A 62 12.22 8.37 8.13
N SER A 63 11.08 8.81 7.61
CA SER A 63 9.88 9.11 8.40
C SER A 63 9.16 7.85 8.88
N ILE A 64 8.53 7.94 10.06
CA ILE A 64 7.62 6.91 10.57
C ILE A 64 6.40 6.70 9.68
N ASP A 65 6.03 7.71 8.89
CA ASP A 65 4.89 7.67 7.97
C ASP A 65 5.10 6.61 6.86
N MET A 66 6.36 6.22 6.59
CA MET A 66 6.67 5.13 5.67
C MET A 66 6.03 3.79 6.04
N GLN A 67 5.68 3.61 7.32
CA GLN A 67 5.14 2.34 7.81
C GLN A 67 3.72 2.08 7.31
N CYS A 68 2.80 3.00 7.60
CA CYS A 68 1.37 2.80 7.34
C CYS A 68 0.68 4.08 6.83
N ASN A 69 1.45 4.97 6.20
CA ASN A 69 1.05 6.34 5.82
C ASN A 69 0.99 7.31 7.01
N GLY A 70 0.95 8.59 6.68
CA GLY A 70 0.95 9.70 7.61
C GLY A 70 1.42 10.99 6.94
N TYR A 71 1.27 12.10 7.64
CA TYR A 71 1.80 13.39 7.19
C TYR A 71 2.34 14.16 8.39
N THR A 72 3.29 13.53 9.09
CA THR A 72 3.88 14.04 10.32
C THR A 72 4.58 15.37 10.08
N ALA A 73 5.20 15.57 8.91
CA ALA A 73 5.80 16.85 8.50
C ALA A 73 4.79 18.01 8.44
N GLY A 74 3.52 17.73 8.13
CA GLY A 74 2.44 18.71 8.14
C GLY A 74 1.62 18.72 9.43
N GLY A 75 2.11 18.10 10.50
CA GLY A 75 1.45 18.08 11.81
C GLY A 75 0.34 17.03 11.97
N ILE A 76 0.09 16.19 10.97
CA ILE A 76 -0.84 15.07 11.09
C ILE A 76 -0.05 13.87 11.62
N LYS A 77 -0.29 13.50 12.88
CA LYS A 77 0.29 12.27 13.46
C LYS A 77 -0.03 11.10 12.53
N GLY A 78 0.98 10.28 12.24
CA GLY A 78 0.85 9.14 11.34
C GLY A 78 -0.24 8.14 11.73
N SER A 79 -0.38 7.10 10.91
CA SER A 79 -1.43 6.10 11.01
C SER A 79 -1.62 5.49 12.41
N GLN A 80 -2.85 5.10 12.74
CA GLN A 80 -3.24 4.49 14.03
C GLN A 80 -3.77 3.06 13.83
N PRO A 81 -3.65 2.17 14.84
CA PRO A 81 -4.24 0.83 14.76
C PRO A 81 -5.72 0.85 14.38
N ALA A 82 -6.11 -0.12 13.55
CA ALA A 82 -7.50 -0.27 13.13
C ALA A 82 -8.27 -1.09 14.17
N ALA A 83 -9.57 -0.87 14.29
CA ALA A 83 -10.37 -1.52 15.32
C ALA A 83 -10.68 -3.00 15.05
N LEU A 84 -10.55 -3.47 13.80
CA LEU A 84 -10.98 -4.81 13.37
C LEU A 84 -9.86 -5.59 12.67
N HIS A 85 -10.08 -6.89 12.52
CA HIS A 85 -9.25 -7.80 11.71
C HIS A 85 -10.14 -8.52 10.70
N ALA A 86 -9.64 -8.76 9.48
CA ALA A 86 -10.27 -9.69 8.56
C ALA A 86 -9.73 -11.10 8.76
N GLU A 87 -10.61 -12.09 8.88
CA GLU A 87 -10.18 -13.49 8.97
C GLU A 87 -9.83 -14.02 7.57
N ALA A 88 -8.69 -14.71 7.46
CA ALA A 88 -8.22 -15.27 6.20
C ALA A 88 -7.40 -16.54 6.44
N ALA A 89 -7.57 -17.55 5.60
CA ALA A 89 -6.71 -18.73 5.65
C ALA A 89 -5.31 -18.42 5.09
N ALA A 90 -4.26 -18.93 5.72
CA ALA A 90 -2.94 -19.00 5.10
C ALA A 90 -3.05 -19.74 3.75
N GLY A 91 -2.35 -19.26 2.72
CA GLY A 91 -2.45 -19.74 1.34
C GLY A 91 -3.60 -19.11 0.53
N SER A 92 -4.53 -18.39 1.17
CA SER A 92 -5.60 -17.68 0.46
C SER A 92 -5.11 -16.41 -0.22
N THR A 93 -5.77 -16.05 -1.32
CA THR A 93 -5.55 -14.80 -2.04
C THR A 93 -6.39 -13.68 -1.45
N VAL A 94 -5.77 -12.51 -1.30
CA VAL A 94 -6.41 -11.23 -1.00
C VAL A 94 -6.36 -10.35 -2.24
N ASN A 95 -7.46 -9.69 -2.57
CA ASN A 95 -7.51 -8.67 -3.61
C ASN A 95 -7.65 -7.28 -2.97
N LEU A 96 -6.82 -6.33 -3.41
CA LEU A 96 -6.84 -4.93 -2.96
C LEU A 96 -7.25 -4.04 -4.12
N LYS A 97 -8.43 -3.42 -4.04
CA LYS A 97 -8.93 -2.52 -5.07
C LYS A 97 -8.54 -1.09 -4.75
N TRP A 98 -7.75 -0.49 -5.63
CA TRP A 98 -7.35 0.90 -5.54
C TRP A 98 -8.40 1.81 -6.17
N THR A 99 -8.49 3.05 -5.67
CA THR A 99 -9.04 4.15 -6.45
C THR A 99 -8.30 4.26 -7.79
N LEU A 100 -8.90 4.93 -8.78
CA LEU A 100 -8.24 5.09 -10.08
C LEU A 100 -6.85 5.72 -9.92
N TRP A 101 -5.82 5.01 -10.40
CA TRP A 101 -4.44 5.43 -10.29
C TRP A 101 -4.02 6.30 -11.50
N PRO A 102 -3.29 7.41 -11.32
CA PRO A 102 -2.85 8.23 -12.44
C PRO A 102 -1.87 7.45 -13.32
N ASP A 103 -2.01 7.57 -14.64
CA ASP A 103 -1.15 6.88 -15.62
C ASP A 103 0.32 7.28 -15.54
N SER A 104 0.59 8.54 -15.17
CA SER A 104 1.93 9.07 -14.95
C SER A 104 2.65 8.39 -13.79
N HIS A 105 1.92 7.88 -12.78
CA HIS A 105 2.47 7.34 -11.55
C HIS A 105 2.94 5.88 -11.70
N VAL A 106 3.79 5.64 -12.69
CA VAL A 106 4.45 4.35 -12.91
C VAL A 106 5.29 3.94 -11.71
N GLY A 107 5.29 2.65 -11.39
CA GLY A 107 5.92 2.19 -10.15
C GLY A 107 5.78 0.71 -9.85
N PRO A 108 6.66 0.17 -8.97
CA PRO A 108 6.45 -1.14 -8.40
C PRO A 108 5.25 -1.18 -7.46
N VAL A 109 4.81 -2.39 -7.18
CA VAL A 109 3.84 -2.70 -6.13
C VAL A 109 4.45 -3.74 -5.20
N LEU A 110 4.42 -3.47 -3.90
CA LEU A 110 5.04 -4.32 -2.89
C LEU A 110 4.05 -4.61 -1.75
N THR A 111 4.14 -5.82 -1.21
CA THR A 111 3.35 -6.21 -0.04
C THR A 111 4.23 -6.91 0.99
N TYR A 112 4.08 -6.48 2.24
CA TYR A 112 4.77 -6.98 3.40
C TYR A 112 3.77 -7.44 4.45
N MET A 113 4.22 -8.32 5.33
CA MET A 113 3.49 -8.70 6.54
C MET A 113 4.39 -8.54 7.76
N ALA A 114 3.78 -8.28 8.91
CA ALA A 114 4.39 -8.31 10.22
C ALA A 114 3.45 -9.02 11.19
N ARG A 115 3.99 -9.93 12.00
CA ARG A 115 3.17 -10.63 13.01
C ARG A 115 2.93 -9.68 14.19
N CYS A 116 1.66 -9.47 14.54
CA CYS A 116 1.26 -8.72 15.73
C CYS A 116 1.41 -9.59 16.99
N PRO A 117 1.35 -9.00 18.20
CA PRO A 117 1.14 -9.76 19.43
C PRO A 117 -0.07 -10.68 19.32
N ASP A 118 -0.05 -11.79 20.06
CA ASP A 118 -1.18 -12.75 20.06
C ASP A 118 -2.48 -12.11 20.61
N SER A 119 -2.39 -10.97 21.29
CA SER A 119 -3.54 -10.17 21.74
C SER A 119 -4.24 -9.39 20.62
N GLY A 120 -3.60 -9.20 19.45
CA GLY A 120 -4.17 -8.45 18.32
C GLY A 120 -3.29 -7.32 17.79
N CYS A 121 -3.65 -6.84 16.59
CA CYS A 121 -3.03 -5.67 15.94
C CYS A 121 -3.67 -4.31 16.32
N ASP A 122 -4.85 -4.34 16.94
CA ASP A 122 -5.75 -3.20 17.20
C ASP A 122 -5.27 -2.25 18.30
N ALA A 123 -4.20 -2.62 19.01
CA ALA A 123 -3.49 -1.75 19.96
C ALA A 123 -1.97 -1.75 19.74
N TRP A 124 -1.48 -2.30 18.62
CA TRP A 124 -0.05 -2.51 18.40
C TRP A 124 0.54 -1.52 17.39
N MET A 125 1.65 -0.88 17.74
CA MET A 125 2.42 0.00 16.87
C MET A 125 3.89 -0.46 16.91
N PRO A 126 4.43 -1.07 15.84
CA PRO A 126 5.80 -1.61 15.88
C PRO A 126 6.91 -0.53 15.87
N GLY A 127 6.59 0.73 15.58
CA GLY A 127 7.58 1.80 15.58
C GLY A 127 8.73 1.51 14.62
N THR A 128 9.96 1.45 15.13
CA THR A 128 11.18 1.16 14.35
C THR A 128 11.66 -0.29 14.48
N GLU A 129 10.83 -1.18 15.06
CA GLU A 129 11.19 -2.59 15.21
C GLU A 129 11.29 -3.30 13.85
N LYS A 130 12.26 -4.22 13.74
CA LYS A 130 12.44 -5.06 12.55
C LYS A 130 11.45 -6.22 12.57
N VAL A 131 10.24 -5.97 12.10
CA VAL A 131 9.12 -6.94 12.14
C VAL A 131 8.57 -7.33 10.78
N TRP A 132 8.97 -6.61 9.72
CA TRP A 132 8.36 -6.75 8.39
C TRP A 132 9.13 -7.74 7.52
N PHE A 133 8.41 -8.66 6.90
CA PHE A 133 8.93 -9.53 5.84
C PHE A 133 8.13 -9.29 4.55
N LYS A 134 8.82 -9.24 3.42
CA LYS A 134 8.20 -9.04 2.11
C LYS A 134 7.54 -10.33 1.65
N ILE A 135 6.28 -10.29 1.22
CA ILE A 135 5.55 -11.47 0.72
C ILE A 135 5.31 -11.43 -0.78
N GLN A 136 5.36 -10.24 -1.38
CA GLN A 136 5.20 -10.05 -2.81
C GLN A 136 5.90 -8.79 -3.28
N GLU A 137 6.45 -8.84 -4.49
CA GLU A 137 6.87 -7.67 -5.24
C GLU A 137 6.61 -7.86 -6.73
N ALA A 138 6.33 -6.76 -7.41
CA ALA A 138 6.36 -6.66 -8.85
C ALA A 138 6.87 -5.27 -9.23
N GLY A 139 7.70 -5.18 -10.27
CA GLY A 139 8.38 -3.96 -10.69
C GLY A 139 8.09 -3.59 -12.13
N ARG A 140 9.13 -3.13 -12.83
CA ARG A 140 9.11 -2.87 -14.27
C ARG A 140 9.23 -4.17 -15.06
N ASP A 141 8.50 -4.31 -16.15
CA ASP A 141 8.68 -5.40 -17.11
C ASP A 141 9.87 -5.09 -18.04
N GLY A 142 11.03 -5.69 -17.74
CA GLY A 142 12.28 -5.47 -18.45
C GLY A 142 12.65 -3.98 -18.48
N THR A 143 12.66 -3.40 -19.67
CA THR A 143 12.91 -1.98 -19.93
C THR A 143 11.69 -1.26 -20.52
N SER A 144 10.51 -1.90 -20.51
CA SER A 144 9.28 -1.37 -21.11
C SER A 144 8.64 -0.25 -20.27
N ASN A 145 7.55 0.35 -20.73
CA ASN A 145 6.77 1.28 -19.90
C ASN A 145 5.65 0.57 -19.10
N ASN A 146 5.66 -0.76 -19.05
CA ASN A 146 4.73 -1.53 -18.24
C ASN A 146 5.30 -1.74 -16.84
N TRP A 147 4.49 -1.44 -15.84
CA TRP A 147 4.85 -1.51 -14.43
C TRP A 147 3.77 -2.28 -13.67
N ALA A 148 4.10 -2.73 -12.46
CA ALA A 148 3.13 -3.37 -11.58
C ALA A 148 1.92 -2.47 -11.29
N SER A 149 2.10 -1.14 -11.18
CA SER A 149 1.00 -0.20 -10.98
C SER A 149 0.09 -0.03 -12.20
N SER A 150 0.49 -0.50 -13.40
CA SER A 150 -0.32 -0.36 -14.62
C SER A 150 -1.69 -1.04 -14.53
N VAL A 151 -1.84 -2.07 -13.68
CA VAL A 151 -3.12 -2.77 -13.51
C VAL A 151 -4.18 -1.92 -12.80
N ILE A 152 -3.77 -0.94 -11.98
CA ILE A 152 -4.68 -0.04 -11.23
C ILE A 152 -4.95 1.30 -11.92
N MET A 153 -4.30 1.56 -13.06
CA MET A 153 -4.46 2.80 -13.86
C MET A 153 -5.71 2.81 -14.75
N LYS A 154 -6.45 1.70 -14.81
CA LYS A 154 -7.64 1.58 -15.68
C LYS A 154 -8.92 1.74 -14.87
N ALA A 155 -9.89 2.47 -15.41
CA ALA A 155 -11.23 2.53 -14.83
C ALA A 155 -11.82 1.11 -14.75
N GLY A 156 -12.39 0.77 -13.60
CA GLY A 156 -12.84 -0.59 -13.33
C GLY A 156 -11.72 -1.60 -13.08
N ASN A 157 -10.53 -1.14 -12.64
CA ASN A 157 -9.40 -2.02 -12.33
C ASN A 157 -9.81 -3.22 -11.46
N SER A 158 -9.14 -4.34 -11.72
CA SER A 158 -9.33 -5.61 -10.99
C SER A 158 -8.67 -5.62 -9.62
N GLY A 159 -8.05 -4.52 -9.19
CA GLY A 159 -7.20 -4.47 -8.01
C GLY A 159 -5.88 -5.23 -8.16
N VAL A 160 -5.15 -5.32 -7.06
CA VAL A 160 -3.88 -6.05 -6.92
C VAL A 160 -4.12 -7.27 -6.03
N ASN A 161 -3.70 -8.44 -6.49
CA ASN A 161 -3.74 -9.66 -5.68
C ASN A 161 -2.44 -9.85 -4.92
N TYR A 162 -2.53 -10.40 -3.71
CA TYR A 162 -1.41 -11.07 -3.04
C TYR A 162 -1.87 -12.34 -2.34
N THR A 163 -0.96 -13.29 -2.13
CA THR A 163 -1.25 -14.54 -1.42
C THR A 163 -0.62 -14.52 -0.04
N ILE A 164 -1.40 -14.85 0.98
CA ILE A 164 -0.88 -15.02 2.34
C ILE A 164 0.01 -16.28 2.34
N PRO A 165 1.29 -16.24 2.75
CA PRO A 165 2.14 -17.41 2.68
C PRO A 165 1.57 -18.59 3.49
N GLN A 166 1.43 -19.76 2.86
CA GLN A 166 0.75 -20.92 3.46
C GLN A 166 1.41 -21.47 4.73
N CYS A 167 2.73 -21.30 4.86
CA CYS A 167 3.52 -21.92 5.93
C CYS A 167 3.59 -21.08 7.22
N ILE A 168 3.12 -19.83 7.24
CA ILE A 168 3.27 -18.97 8.42
C ILE A 168 2.37 -19.42 9.56
N LYS A 169 2.83 -19.20 10.80
CA LYS A 169 2.05 -19.49 12.01
C LYS A 169 0.71 -18.74 12.01
N PRO A 170 -0.44 -19.37 12.31
CA PRO A 170 -1.71 -18.67 12.54
C PRO A 170 -1.59 -17.57 13.61
N GLY A 171 -2.40 -16.51 13.50
CA GLY A 171 -2.41 -15.40 14.44
C GLY A 171 -2.71 -14.06 13.78
N TYR A 172 -2.47 -12.99 14.50
CA TYR A 172 -2.73 -11.63 14.01
C TYR A 172 -1.55 -11.10 13.20
N TYR A 173 -1.83 -10.51 12.05
CA TYR A 173 -0.83 -9.93 11.17
C TYR A 173 -1.25 -8.55 10.71
N LEU A 174 -0.29 -7.64 10.67
CA LEU A 174 -0.40 -6.39 9.96
C LEU A 174 0.17 -6.58 8.57
N VAL A 175 -0.60 -6.20 7.55
CA VAL A 175 -0.16 -6.19 6.16
C VAL A 175 0.14 -4.76 5.79
N ARG A 176 1.29 -4.51 5.19
CA ARG A 176 1.68 -3.21 4.60
C ARG A 176 1.75 -3.39 3.09
N HIS A 177 0.90 -2.69 2.37
CA HIS A 177 0.86 -2.69 0.91
C HIS A 177 1.19 -1.30 0.39
N GLU A 178 1.94 -1.21 -0.70
CA GLU A 178 2.27 0.08 -1.31
C GLU A 178 2.44 -0.01 -2.82
N THR A 179 2.27 1.15 -3.45
CA THR A 179 2.89 1.47 -4.75
C THR A 179 3.89 2.60 -4.53
N ILE A 180 4.96 2.62 -5.33
CA ILE A 180 5.97 3.69 -5.30
C ILE A 180 5.95 4.41 -6.65
N ALA A 181 5.42 5.63 -6.72
CA ALA A 181 5.40 6.39 -7.97
C ALA A 181 6.79 6.98 -8.26
N LEU A 182 7.29 6.73 -9.48
CA LEU A 182 8.66 7.04 -9.90
C LEU A 182 8.74 8.16 -10.95
N HIS A 183 7.64 8.83 -11.25
CA HIS A 183 7.58 9.87 -12.27
C HIS A 183 8.47 11.08 -11.96
N SER A 184 8.73 11.34 -10.67
CA SER A 184 9.61 12.41 -10.19
C SER A 184 10.88 11.90 -9.48
N ALA A 185 11.20 10.60 -9.62
CA ALA A 185 12.25 9.95 -8.83
C ALA A 185 13.67 10.08 -9.39
N TYR A 186 13.92 11.00 -10.34
CA TYR A 186 15.26 11.18 -10.94
C TYR A 186 16.31 11.68 -9.94
N GLY A 187 15.87 12.24 -8.80
CA GLY A 187 16.66 12.61 -7.64
C GLY A 187 15.92 12.30 -6.34
N TYR A 188 16.56 12.54 -5.20
CA TYR A 188 15.95 12.39 -3.87
C TYR A 188 16.00 13.71 -3.08
N PRO A 189 14.90 14.14 -2.41
CA PRO A 189 13.56 13.55 -2.47
C PRO A 189 12.96 13.58 -3.89
N GLY A 190 12.01 12.69 -4.18
CA GLY A 190 11.38 12.61 -5.51
C GLY A 190 10.52 11.36 -5.74
N ALA A 191 10.93 10.20 -5.22
CA ALA A 191 10.05 9.03 -5.17
C ALA A 191 8.89 9.26 -4.20
N GLN A 192 7.70 8.85 -4.63
CA GLN A 192 6.46 9.05 -3.88
C GLN A 192 5.90 7.71 -3.43
N PHE A 193 5.87 7.48 -2.13
CA PHE A 193 5.45 6.23 -1.53
C PHE A 193 4.00 6.31 -1.06
N TYR A 194 3.20 5.29 -1.37
CA TYR A 194 1.79 5.22 -0.97
C TYR A 194 1.55 3.97 -0.12
N PRO A 195 2.15 3.88 1.08
CA PRO A 195 1.88 2.79 1.98
C PRO A 195 0.44 2.87 2.51
N GLY A 196 -0.15 1.71 2.76
CA GLY A 196 -1.37 1.54 3.51
C GLY A 196 -1.32 0.22 4.26
N CYS A 197 -1.95 0.17 5.44
CA CYS A 197 -1.92 -1.01 6.28
C CYS A 197 -3.31 -1.56 6.58
N HIS A 198 -3.45 -2.88 6.61
CA HIS A 198 -4.65 -3.57 7.07
C HIS A 198 -4.35 -4.78 7.92
N GLN A 199 -5.31 -5.13 8.77
CA GLN A 199 -5.14 -6.10 9.83
C GLN A 199 -5.84 -7.40 9.48
N LEU A 200 -5.12 -8.50 9.62
CA LEU A 200 -5.61 -9.85 9.38
C LEU A 200 -5.58 -10.68 10.66
N LYS A 201 -6.50 -11.63 10.76
CA LYS A 201 -6.42 -12.79 11.63
C LYS A 201 -6.22 -14.02 10.73
N VAL A 202 -4.99 -14.48 10.63
CA VAL A 202 -4.61 -15.60 9.77
C VAL A 202 -4.91 -16.93 10.46
N THR A 203 -5.63 -17.81 9.79
CA THR A 203 -5.91 -19.20 10.21
C THR A 203 -5.08 -20.19 9.39
N GLY A 204 -5.05 -21.46 9.81
CA GLY A 204 -4.32 -22.52 9.10
C GLY A 204 -3.51 -23.41 10.06
N SER A 205 -2.54 -24.15 9.50
CA SER A 205 -1.69 -25.10 10.23
C SER A 205 -0.19 -24.82 10.09
N GLY A 206 0.18 -23.72 9.42
CA GLY A 206 1.57 -23.31 9.29
C GLY A 206 2.26 -23.10 10.64
N SER A 207 3.58 -23.17 10.66
CA SER A 207 4.40 -23.03 11.87
C SER A 207 5.65 -22.16 11.66
N THR A 208 5.90 -21.73 10.42
CA THR A 208 7.07 -20.94 10.08
C THR A 208 6.97 -19.55 10.69
N THR A 209 8.07 -19.13 11.32
CA THR A 209 8.31 -17.75 11.72
C THR A 209 9.27 -17.13 10.69
N PRO A 210 8.84 -16.12 9.92
CA PRO A 210 9.68 -15.47 8.93
C PRO A 210 10.96 -14.87 9.53
N SER A 211 12.05 -14.93 8.78
CA SER A 211 13.35 -14.35 9.11
C SER A 211 13.70 -13.19 8.16
N ASN A 212 14.87 -12.56 8.34
CA ASN A 212 15.34 -11.41 7.55
C ASN A 212 14.39 -10.21 7.60
N LEU A 213 13.89 -9.91 8.80
CA LEU A 213 12.94 -8.84 9.04
C LEU A 213 13.59 -7.47 8.91
N VAL A 214 12.83 -6.52 8.37
CA VAL A 214 13.21 -5.11 8.23
C VAL A 214 12.24 -4.21 9.00
N ALA A 215 12.62 -2.94 9.15
CA ALA A 215 11.80 -1.91 9.77
C ALA A 215 11.34 -0.88 8.72
N PHE A 216 10.19 -0.25 8.95
CA PHE A 216 9.78 0.96 8.24
C PHE A 216 9.60 2.05 9.29
N PRO A 217 10.46 3.09 9.32
CA PRO A 217 11.58 3.38 8.41
C PRO A 217 12.78 2.43 8.56
N GLY A 218 13.63 2.36 7.54
CA GLY A 218 14.91 1.63 7.55
C GLY A 218 15.09 0.56 6.46
N ALA A 219 14.00 0.05 5.89
CA ALA A 219 14.06 -0.92 4.78
C ALA A 219 14.47 -0.29 3.44
N TYR A 220 14.23 1.02 3.28
CA TYR A 220 14.55 1.80 2.10
C TYR A 220 15.58 2.87 2.44
N ALA A 221 16.51 3.10 1.53
CA ALA A 221 17.46 4.20 1.57
C ALA A 221 17.23 5.13 0.37
N SER A 222 17.52 6.43 0.54
CA SER A 222 17.44 7.41 -0.55
C SER A 222 18.34 7.03 -1.73
N SER A 223 19.48 6.42 -1.45
CA SER A 223 20.46 5.94 -2.42
C SER A 223 20.10 4.59 -3.06
N ASP A 224 19.00 3.95 -2.68
CA ASP A 224 18.59 2.70 -3.32
C ASP A 224 18.31 2.97 -4.81
N PRO A 225 18.80 2.12 -5.74
CA PRO A 225 18.62 2.33 -7.18
C PRO A 225 17.15 2.20 -7.63
N GLY A 226 16.27 1.69 -6.76
CA GLY A 226 14.83 1.67 -6.98
C GLY A 226 14.09 2.88 -6.39
N VAL A 227 14.77 3.69 -5.56
CA VAL A 227 14.22 4.90 -4.92
C VAL A 227 14.67 6.13 -5.69
N THR A 228 15.96 6.28 -5.98
CA THR A 228 16.45 7.28 -6.94
C THR A 228 16.60 6.60 -8.30
N TYR A 229 15.66 6.85 -9.20
CA TYR A 229 15.51 6.14 -10.46
C TYR A 229 14.89 7.01 -11.57
N ASN A 230 15.45 6.96 -12.78
CA ASN A 230 14.89 7.63 -13.95
C ASN A 230 13.95 6.70 -14.75
N ALA A 231 12.64 6.81 -14.51
CA ALA A 231 11.63 5.98 -15.17
C ALA A 231 11.51 6.18 -16.69
N TYR A 232 12.03 7.30 -17.21
CA TYR A 232 11.94 7.66 -18.63
C TYR A 232 13.08 7.09 -19.49
N GLN A 233 14.09 6.46 -18.87
CA GLN A 233 15.13 5.74 -19.60
C GLN A 233 14.75 4.27 -19.76
N ALA A 234 15.18 3.66 -20.87
CA ALA A 234 15.01 2.22 -21.12
C ALA A 234 16.01 1.40 -20.27
N ALA A 235 15.80 1.39 -18.96
CA ALA A 235 16.62 0.69 -17.98
C ALA A 235 15.78 -0.34 -17.20
N THR A 236 16.44 -1.37 -16.67
CA THR A 236 15.81 -2.31 -15.75
C THR A 236 15.63 -1.69 -14.38
N TYR A 237 14.66 -2.19 -13.62
CA TYR A 237 14.34 -1.67 -12.30
C TYR A 237 14.71 -2.67 -11.19
N LYS A 238 15.51 -2.21 -10.22
CA LYS A 238 15.80 -2.99 -9.01
C LYS A 238 14.82 -2.58 -7.90
N ILE A 239 13.92 -3.50 -7.57
CA ILE A 239 12.90 -3.28 -6.53
C ILE A 239 13.59 -3.06 -5.17
N PRO A 240 13.21 -2.03 -4.38
CA PRO A 240 13.82 -1.75 -3.08
C PRO A 240 13.33 -2.72 -1.99
N GLY A 241 14.04 -2.74 -0.85
CA GLY A 241 13.72 -3.58 0.31
C GLY A 241 14.32 -4.99 0.28
N PRO A 242 13.96 -5.84 1.27
CA PRO A 242 14.51 -7.19 1.40
C PRO A 242 14.01 -8.13 0.31
N ALA A 243 14.61 -9.32 0.21
CA ALA A 243 14.10 -10.38 -0.66
C ALA A 243 12.68 -10.84 -0.24
N VAL A 244 11.90 -11.34 -1.20
CA VAL A 244 10.60 -11.97 -0.92
C VAL A 244 10.79 -13.22 -0.06
N PHE A 245 10.05 -13.29 1.05
CA PHE A 245 9.93 -14.46 1.90
C PHE A 245 9.32 -15.62 1.11
N LYS A 246 9.90 -16.80 1.27
CA LYS A 246 9.42 -18.03 0.67
C LYS A 246 9.18 -19.06 1.76
N CYS A 247 8.02 -19.71 1.68
CA CYS A 247 7.91 -21.10 2.12
C CYS A 247 8.81 -21.94 1.20
#